data_AF-A0A3M6VKM0-F1
#
_entry.id   AF-A0A3M6VKM0-F1
#
_cell.length_a   1.000
_cell.length_b   1.000
_cell.length_c   1.000
_cell.angle_alpha   90.00
_cell.angle_beta   90.00
_cell.angle_gamma   90.00
#
_symmetry.space_group_name_H-M   'P 1'
#
loop_
_entity.id
_entity.type
_entity.pdbx_description
1 polymer ?
#
loop_
_entity_poly.entity_id
_entity_poly.type
_entity_poly.pdbx_seq_one_letter_code
_entity_poly.pdbx_strand_id
1 'polypeptide(L)'
;MRKIDFKNERTLSTVIDHRILCIEAANDVVLKPVMARGIDKVMPNLEAKLILGTDHWVLWEKAIVNAKEEFTAILSEWLAKIAAGIDADAKL
;
A
#
# COMPACT_ATOMS: atom_id res chain seq x y z
N MET A 1 12.17 -12.16 24.38
CA MET A 1 11.36 -11.62 23.26
C MET A 1 11.22 -12.65 22.14
N ARG A 2 12.17 -12.81 21.20
CA ARG A 2 11.99 -13.66 19.98
C ARG A 2 11.31 -15.04 20.16
N LYS A 3 11.62 -15.78 21.24
CA LYS A 3 11.01 -17.11 21.51
C LYS A 3 9.53 -17.04 21.93
N ILE A 4 9.11 -15.95 22.55
CA ILE A 4 7.74 -15.71 22.98
C ILE A 4 6.94 -15.20 21.79
N ASP A 5 7.50 -14.25 21.03
CA ASP A 5 6.90 -13.70 19.81
C ASP A 5 6.61 -14.80 18.79
N PHE A 6 7.60 -15.66 18.50
CA PHE A 6 7.43 -16.81 17.61
C PHE A 6 6.31 -17.77 18.06
N LYS A 7 6.17 -18.00 19.38
CA LYS A 7 5.11 -18.88 19.90
C LYS A 7 3.73 -18.25 19.77
N ASN A 8 3.63 -16.95 20.01
CA ASN A 8 2.38 -16.20 19.95
C ASN A 8 1.90 -16.01 18.50
N GLU A 9 2.83 -15.82 17.57
CA GLU A 9 2.52 -15.55 16.16
C GLU A 9 2.28 -16.82 15.35
N ARG A 10 2.65 -18.00 15.86
CA ARG A 10 2.58 -19.29 15.13
C ARG A 10 1.18 -19.63 14.63
N THR A 11 0.14 -19.15 15.31
CA THR A 11 -1.26 -19.42 14.98
C THR A 11 -1.94 -18.28 14.23
N LEU A 12 -1.22 -17.19 13.94
CA LEU A 12 -1.77 -16.07 13.18
C LEU A 12 -1.91 -16.46 11.70
N SER A 13 -2.90 -15.86 11.06
CA SER A 13 -3.06 -15.98 9.61
C SER A 13 -1.83 -15.43 8.91
N THR A 14 -1.35 -16.16 7.91
CA THR A 14 -0.31 -15.67 6.98
C THR A 14 -0.89 -14.76 5.89
N VAL A 15 -2.21 -14.61 5.85
CA VAL A 15 -2.96 -13.75 4.93
C VAL A 15 -3.60 -12.60 5.72
N ILE A 16 -3.44 -11.39 5.21
CA ILE A 16 -4.02 -10.16 5.76
C ILE A 16 -5.28 -9.83 4.96
N ASP A 17 -6.45 -10.07 5.55
CA ASP A 17 -7.75 -9.94 4.88
C ASP A 17 -8.34 -8.51 4.96
N HIS A 18 -7.60 -7.54 5.50
CA HIS A 18 -8.04 -6.15 5.54
C HIS A 18 -7.92 -5.50 4.15
N ARG A 19 -8.75 -4.48 3.90
CA ARG A 19 -8.54 -3.56 2.75
C ARG A 19 -7.23 -2.84 2.95
N ILE A 20 -6.36 -2.86 1.94
CA ILE A 20 -5.02 -2.29 2.01
C ILE A 20 -4.82 -1.38 0.81
N LEU A 21 -4.20 -0.22 1.04
CA LEU A 21 -3.71 0.68 0.00
C LEU A 21 -2.18 0.65 0.03
N CYS A 22 -1.56 0.37 -1.11
CA CYS A 22 -0.13 0.57 -1.32
C CYS A 22 0.06 1.69 -2.35
N ILE A 23 0.77 2.74 -1.95
CA ILE A 23 1.16 3.84 -2.84
C ILE A 23 2.67 3.73 -3.06
N GLU A 24 3.06 3.51 -4.30
CA GLU A 24 4.44 3.29 -4.72
C GLU A 24 4.96 4.49 -5.49
N ALA A 25 6.26 4.76 -5.37
CA ALA A 25 6.95 5.75 -6.17
C ALA A 25 7.60 5.07 -7.38
N ALA A 26 7.33 5.58 -8.60
CA ALA A 26 7.74 4.91 -9.83
C ALA A 26 9.26 4.78 -9.98
N ASN A 27 10.03 5.73 -9.47
CA ASN A 27 11.48 5.78 -9.56
C ASN A 27 12.16 5.37 -8.24
N ASP A 28 11.46 4.67 -7.34
CA ASP A 28 12.05 4.21 -6.08
C ASP A 28 13.23 3.25 -6.34
N VAL A 29 14.44 3.68 -5.98
CA VAL A 29 15.67 2.90 -6.13
C VAL A 29 15.95 1.97 -4.94
N VAL A 30 15.30 2.20 -3.79
CA VAL A 30 15.46 1.44 -2.55
C VAL A 30 14.49 0.26 -2.53
N LEU A 31 13.21 0.53 -2.82
CA LEU A 31 12.12 -0.43 -2.90
C LEU A 31 11.43 -0.31 -4.25
N LYS A 32 12.08 -0.83 -5.29
CA LYS A 32 11.54 -0.78 -6.66
C LYS A 32 10.13 -1.39 -6.69
N PRO A 33 9.16 -0.81 -7.43
CA PRO A 33 7.78 -1.35 -7.55
C PRO A 33 7.74 -2.84 -7.90
N VAL A 34 8.72 -3.30 -8.69
CA VAL A 34 8.91 -4.70 -9.07
C VAL A 34 9.07 -5.67 -7.88
N MET A 35 9.47 -5.18 -6.71
CA MET A 35 9.66 -5.94 -5.47
C MET A 35 8.33 -6.24 -4.76
N ALA A 36 7.27 -5.48 -5.05
CA ALA A 36 5.94 -5.74 -4.52
C ALA A 36 5.21 -6.89 -5.25
N ARG A 37 5.78 -7.42 -6.35
CA ARG A 37 5.17 -8.52 -7.10
C ARG A 37 4.94 -9.74 -6.20
N GLY A 38 3.69 -10.20 -6.15
CA GLY A 38 3.29 -11.36 -5.35
C GLY A 38 2.78 -11.03 -3.95
N ILE A 39 2.76 -9.76 -3.55
CA ILE A 39 2.17 -9.33 -2.27
C ILE A 39 0.65 -9.57 -2.21
N ASP A 40 -0.02 -9.56 -3.37
CA ASP A 40 -1.43 -9.89 -3.57
C ASP A 40 -1.78 -11.31 -3.07
N LYS A 41 -0.80 -12.23 -3.05
CA LYS A 41 -0.99 -13.60 -2.53
C LYS A 41 -1.18 -13.65 -1.02
N VAL A 42 -0.69 -12.65 -0.30
CA VAL A 42 -0.81 -12.53 1.16
C VAL A 42 -1.70 -11.35 1.58
N MET A 43 -2.05 -10.48 0.65
CA MET A 43 -2.93 -9.31 0.83
C MET A 43 -3.96 -9.28 -0.31
N PRO A 44 -4.99 -10.15 -0.29
CA PRO A 44 -5.92 -10.32 -1.41
C PRO A 44 -6.76 -9.06 -1.72
N ASN A 45 -6.94 -8.18 -0.74
CA ASN A 45 -7.75 -6.96 -0.85
C ASN A 45 -6.87 -5.70 -1.03
N LEU A 46 -5.72 -5.86 -1.71
CA LEU A 46 -4.77 -4.79 -1.98
C LEU A 46 -5.19 -3.94 -3.19
N GLU A 47 -5.27 -2.63 -2.99
CA GLU A 47 -5.28 -1.63 -4.06
C GLU A 47 -3.87 -1.02 -4.17
N ALA A 48 -3.21 -1.18 -5.31
CA ALA A 48 -1.90 -0.59 -5.58
C ALA A 48 -2.04 0.65 -6.48
N LYS A 49 -1.35 1.73 -6.13
CA LYS A 49 -1.26 2.98 -6.90
C LYS A 49 0.19 3.35 -7.10
N LEU A 50 0.50 3.90 -8.26
CA LEU A 50 1.85 4.32 -8.62
C LEU A 50 1.85 5.82 -8.89
N ILE A 51 2.69 6.57 -8.18
CA ILE A 51 2.93 7.99 -8.44
C ILE A 51 4.11 8.09 -9.39
N LEU A 52 3.90 8.71 -10.56
CA LEU A 52 4.92 8.82 -11.60
C LEU A 52 5.92 9.93 -11.26
N GLY A 53 7.15 9.75 -11.73
CA GLY A 53 8.20 10.77 -11.60
C GLY A 53 8.83 10.87 -10.21
N THR A 54 8.27 10.22 -9.19
CA THR A 54 8.70 10.34 -7.78
C THR A 54 9.68 9.24 -7.36
N ASP A 55 10.55 9.59 -6.40
CA ASP A 55 11.49 8.67 -5.77
C ASP A 55 10.98 8.13 -4.42
N HIS A 56 11.83 7.37 -3.72
CA HIS A 56 11.53 6.78 -2.41
C HIS A 56 10.94 7.77 -1.39
N TRP A 57 11.31 9.04 -1.48
CA TRP A 57 10.95 10.12 -0.58
C TRP A 57 9.74 10.92 -1.06
N VAL A 58 8.82 10.32 -1.84
CA VAL A 58 7.61 10.94 -2.40
C VAL A 58 6.82 11.86 -1.45
N LEU A 59 6.84 11.62 -0.14
CA LEU A 59 6.18 12.46 0.87
C LEU A 59 6.96 13.73 1.27
N TRP A 60 8.26 13.74 1.06
CA TRP A 60 9.22 14.74 1.54
C TRP A 60 9.89 15.49 0.40
N GLU A 61 9.78 14.99 -0.82
CA GLU A 61 10.47 15.52 -1.98
C GLU A 61 9.89 16.88 -2.38
N LYS A 62 10.74 17.92 -2.26
CA LYS A 62 10.39 19.30 -2.64
C LYS A 62 10.64 19.59 -4.11
N ALA A 63 11.40 18.74 -4.80
CA ALA A 63 11.80 18.92 -6.20
C ALA A 63 10.66 18.61 -7.18
N ILE A 64 9.68 17.80 -6.74
CA ILE A 64 8.53 17.42 -7.57
C ILE A 64 7.33 18.21 -7.10
N VAL A 65 6.97 19.21 -7.90
CA VAL A 65 5.77 20.01 -7.70
C VAL A 65 4.56 19.07 -7.86
N ASN A 66 3.76 18.91 -6.81
CA ASN A 66 2.50 18.15 -6.72
C ASN A 66 2.57 16.67 -6.25
N ALA A 67 3.74 16.11 -5.93
CA ALA A 67 3.83 14.71 -5.47
C ALA A 67 3.04 14.47 -4.17
N LYS A 68 3.11 15.44 -3.25
CA LYS A 68 2.42 15.39 -1.96
C LYS A 68 0.91 15.54 -2.15
N GLU A 69 0.50 16.42 -3.03
CA GLU A 69 -0.90 16.67 -3.39
C GLU A 69 -1.52 15.43 -4.04
N GLU A 70 -0.82 14.79 -4.98
CA GLU A 70 -1.25 13.54 -5.61
C GLU A 70 -1.36 12.41 -4.59
N PHE A 71 -0.34 12.23 -3.74
CA PHE A 71 -0.40 11.25 -2.64
C PHE A 71 -1.61 11.49 -1.74
N THR A 72 -1.85 12.74 -1.35
CA THR A 72 -2.96 13.11 -0.48
C THR A 72 -4.30 12.85 -1.15
N ALA A 73 -4.44 13.17 -2.44
CA ALA A 73 -5.65 12.92 -3.21
C ALA A 73 -5.98 11.42 -3.29
N ILE A 74 -4.97 10.58 -3.59
CA ILE A 74 -5.12 9.12 -3.62
C ILE A 74 -5.58 8.60 -2.25
N LEU A 75 -4.92 9.04 -1.18
CA LEU A 75 -5.26 8.61 0.18
C LEU A 75 -6.68 9.06 0.58
N SER A 76 -7.04 10.30 0.29
CA SER A 76 -8.38 10.83 0.58
C SER A 76 -9.47 10.10 -0.21
N GLU A 77 -9.26 9.82 -1.49
CA GLU A 77 -10.19 9.05 -2.31
C GLU A 77 -10.40 7.64 -1.73
N TRP A 78 -9.31 6.96 -1.38
CA TRP A 78 -9.38 5.63 -0.81
C TRP A 78 -10.11 5.63 0.53
N LEU A 79 -9.78 6.56 1.45
CA LEU A 79 -10.47 6.69 2.73
C LEU A 79 -11.96 6.99 2.56
N ALA A 80 -12.36 7.76 1.55
CA ALA A 80 -13.76 8.00 1.24
C ALA A 80 -14.49 6.71 0.82
N LYS A 81 -13.85 5.82 0.03
CA LYS A 81 -14.40 4.49 -0.29
C LYS A 81 -14.58 3.65 0.97
N ILE A 82 -13.60 3.68 1.88
CA ILE A 82 -13.67 2.98 3.15
C ILE A 82 -14.86 3.48 3.98
N ALA A 83 -14.99 4.80 4.13
CA ALA A 83 -16.04 5.45 4.93
C ALA A 83 -17.44 5.25 4.36
N ALA A 84 -17.57 5.21 3.03
CA ALA A 84 -18.85 4.98 2.35
C ALA A 84 -19.32 3.51 2.39
N GLY A 85 -18.51 2.58 2.92
CA GLY A 85 -18.81 1.16 2.87
C GLY A 85 -18.91 0.61 1.45
N ILE A 86 -18.25 1.27 0.49
CA ILE A 86 -18.18 0.80 -0.89
C ILE A 86 -17.21 -0.38 -0.89
N ASP A 87 -17.78 -1.58 -0.96
CA ASP A 87 -17.02 -2.81 -1.13
C ASP A 87 -16.44 -2.86 -2.54
N ALA A 88 -15.16 -3.18 -2.64
CA ALA A 88 -14.51 -3.51 -3.90
C ALA A 88 -14.89 -4.93 -4.39
N ASP A 89 -16.08 -5.41 -4.03
CA ASP A 89 -16.64 -6.71 -4.45
C ASP A 89 -17.31 -6.63 -5.83
N ALA A 90 -16.68 -5.92 -6.77
CA ALA A 90 -16.92 -6.09 -8.19
C ALA A 90 -15.81 -6.96 -8.78
N LYS A 91 -15.76 -8.23 -8.37
CA LYS A 91 -15.18 -9.28 -9.22
C LYS A 91 -16.15 -9.50 -10.39
N LEU A 92 -15.87 -8.87 -11.52
CA LEU A 92 -16.29 -9.33 -12.85
C LEU A 92 -15.19 -10.23 -13.42
#